data_AF-A0A3B0X1R6-F1
#
_entry.id   AF-A0A3B0X1R6-F1
#
_cell.length_a   1.000
_cell.length_b   1.000
_cell.length_c   1.000
_cell.angle_alpha   90.00
_cell.angle_beta   90.00
_cell.angle_gamma   90.00
#
_symmetry.space_group_name_H-M   'P 1'
#
loop_
_entity.id
_entity.type
_entity.pdbx_description
1 polymer ?
#
loop_
_entity_poly.entity_id
_entity_poly.type
_entity_poly.pdbx_seq_one_letter_code
_entity_poly.pdbx_strand_id
1 'polypeptide(L)'
;MILKPQDVLFLLKLISLTKAPWIFNELAISLGMSASEVHAAAKRAVVARLAVKQNGEILPKIGNLQEFLLHGIQYVFVPERGELNRGFPTSYAAEPLVKMFADNQELPQCH
;
A
#
# COMPACT_ATOMS: atom_id res chain seq x y z
N MET A 1 14.68 1.15 7.57
CA MET A 1 14.08 0.44 6.41
C MET A 1 12.59 0.78 6.41
N ILE A 2 12.04 1.18 5.26
CA ILE A 2 10.67 1.69 5.13
C ILE A 2 9.94 0.82 4.09
N LEU A 3 8.75 0.31 4.45
CA LEU A 3 7.85 -0.31 3.48
C LEU A 3 7.28 0.78 2.57
N LYS A 4 7.10 0.48 1.29
CA LYS A 4 6.38 1.37 0.37
C LYS A 4 5.01 0.79 0.02
N PRO A 5 4.05 1.61 -0.42
CA PRO A 5 2.74 1.12 -0.86
C PRO A 5 2.82 0.05 -1.95
N GLN A 6 3.83 0.11 -2.82
CA GLN A 6 4.03 -0.89 -3.87
C GLN A 6 4.34 -2.30 -3.32
N ASP A 7 4.91 -2.40 -2.11
CA ASP A 7 5.22 -3.69 -1.47
C ASP A 7 3.94 -4.46 -1.13
N VAL A 8 2.88 -3.73 -0.74
CA VAL A 8 1.57 -4.31 -0.46
C VAL A 8 0.93 -4.83 -1.74
N LEU A 9 0.99 -4.05 -2.83
CA LEU A 9 0.47 -4.46 -4.12
C LEU A 9 1.17 -5.74 -4.63
N PHE A 10 2.50 -5.79 -4.50
CA PHE A 10 3.29 -6.99 -4.81
C PHE A 10 2.78 -8.22 -4.03
N LEU A 11 2.58 -8.09 -2.71
CA LEU A 11 2.10 -9.19 -1.87
C LEU A 11 0.68 -9.65 -2.23
N LEU A 12 -0.23 -8.70 -2.49
CA LEU A 12 -1.60 -9.01 -2.92
C LEU A 12 -1.62 -9.73 -4.28
N LYS A 13 -0.75 -9.31 -5.20
CA LYS A 13 -0.59 -10.00 -6.49
C LYS A 13 -0.12 -11.44 -6.31
N LEU A 14 0.85 -11.70 -5.42
CA LEU A 14 1.29 -13.06 -5.11
C LEU A 14 0.16 -13.94 -4.57
N ILE A 15 -0.72 -13.38 -3.72
CA ILE A 15 -1.88 -14.10 -3.19
C ILE A 15 -2.88 -14.42 -4.31
N SER A 16 -3.14 -13.46 -5.21
CA SER A 16 -4.04 -13.65 -6.35
C SER A 16 -3.60 -14.73 -7.33
N LEU A 17 -2.30 -15.07 -7.37
CA LEU A 17 -1.78 -16.09 -8.29
C LEU A 17 -2.07 -17.53 -7.82
N THR A 18 -2.65 -17.75 -6.63
CA THR A 18 -3.20 -19.04 -6.17
C THR A 18 -2.27 -20.25 -6.41
N LYS A 19 -0.96 -20.09 -6.16
CA LYS A 19 0.11 -21.09 -6.38
C LYS A 19 0.49 -21.37 -7.84
N ALA A 20 0.03 -20.56 -8.80
CA ALA A 20 0.61 -20.60 -10.13
C ALA A 20 2.11 -20.24 -10.05
N PRO A 21 2.98 -20.93 -10.81
CA PRO A 21 4.37 -20.54 -10.93
C PRO A 21 4.42 -19.12 -11.50
N TRP A 22 5.36 -18.33 -11.00
CA TRP A 22 5.54 -16.94 -11.43
C TRP A 22 7.02 -16.60 -11.50
N ILE A 23 7.36 -15.66 -12.37
CA ILE A 23 8.72 -15.17 -12.54
C ILE A 23 8.72 -13.65 -12.30
N PHE A 24 9.80 -13.13 -11.73
CA PHE A 24 9.94 -11.70 -11.39
C PHE A 24 9.63 -10.76 -12.57
N ASN A 25 10.04 -11.11 -13.79
CA ASN A 25 9.82 -10.27 -14.96
C ASN A 25 8.34 -10.17 -15.33
N GLU A 26 7.60 -11.28 -15.27
CA GLU A 26 6.16 -11.30 -15.54
C GLU A 26 5.39 -10.51 -14.48
N LEU A 27 5.78 -10.64 -13.21
CA LEU A 27 5.22 -9.84 -12.13
C LEU A 27 5.46 -8.34 -12.37
N ALA A 28 6.69 -7.96 -12.73
CA ALA A 28 7.06 -6.58 -13.01
C ALA A 28 6.17 -5.97 -14.11
N ILE A 29 6.01 -6.68 -15.23
CA ILE A 29 5.12 -6.28 -16.33
C ILE A 29 3.67 -6.16 -15.82
N SER A 30 3.16 -7.18 -15.11
CA SER A 30 1.77 -7.21 -14.64
C SER A 30 1.44 -6.11 -13.61
N LEU A 31 2.45 -5.66 -12.86
CA LEU A 31 2.33 -4.63 -11.84
C LEU A 31 2.65 -3.23 -12.39
N GLY A 32 3.13 -3.11 -13.62
CA GLY A 32 3.64 -1.85 -14.17
C GLY A 32 4.87 -1.33 -13.41
N MET A 33 5.66 -2.23 -12.83
CA MET A 33 6.83 -1.90 -12.01
C MET A 33 8.11 -2.31 -12.72
N SER A 34 9.23 -1.66 -12.40
CA SER A 34 10.53 -2.14 -12.87
C SER A 34 10.91 -3.45 -12.16
N ALA A 35 11.71 -4.29 -12.83
CA ALA A 35 12.21 -5.53 -12.22
C ALA A 35 12.98 -5.27 -10.91
N SER A 36 13.78 -4.19 -10.87
CA SER A 36 14.49 -3.78 -9.66
C SER A 36 13.56 -3.41 -8.51
N GLU A 37 12.44 -2.73 -8.78
CA GLU A 37 11.47 -2.39 -7.73
C GLU A 37 10.75 -3.65 -7.21
N VAL A 38 10.41 -4.62 -8.07
CA VAL A 38 9.82 -5.89 -7.62
C VAL A 38 10.82 -6.68 -6.76
N HIS A 39 12.09 -6.76 -7.15
CA HIS A 39 13.12 -7.40 -6.32
C HIS A 39 13.32 -6.68 -4.98
N ALA A 40 13.30 -5.35 -4.98
CA ALA A 40 13.37 -4.56 -3.76
C ALA A 40 12.13 -4.77 -2.87
N ALA A 41 10.93 -4.88 -3.45
CA ALA A 41 9.69 -5.16 -2.75
C ALA A 41 9.71 -6.56 -2.11
N ALA A 42 10.16 -7.56 -2.87
CA ALA A 42 10.42 -8.91 -2.38
C ALA A 42 11.36 -8.93 -1.16
N LYS A 43 12.52 -8.26 -1.25
CA LYS A 43 13.45 -8.16 -0.13
C LYS A 43 12.81 -7.48 1.08
N ARG A 44 12.04 -6.41 0.83
CA ARG A 44 11.38 -5.67 1.91
C ARG A 44 10.29 -6.47 2.60
N ALA A 45 9.45 -7.17 1.84
CA ALA A 45 8.40 -8.01 2.38
C ALA A 45 8.94 -9.15 3.25
N VAL A 46 10.08 -9.76 2.87
CA VAL A 46 10.73 -10.82 3.67
C VAL A 46 11.26 -10.26 4.98
N VAL A 47 11.97 -9.12 4.95
CA VAL A 47 12.50 -8.50 6.17
C VAL A 47 11.37 -8.01 7.09
N ALA A 48 10.27 -7.51 6.53
CA ALA A 48 9.07 -7.12 7.28
C ALA A 48 8.25 -8.32 7.80
N ARG A 49 8.71 -9.57 7.56
CA ARG A 49 8.02 -10.81 7.94
C ARG A 49 6.62 -10.97 7.34
N LEU A 50 6.30 -10.22 6.27
CA LEU A 50 5.05 -10.35 5.51
C LEU A 50 5.14 -11.45 4.44
N ALA A 51 6.35 -11.83 4.05
CA ALA A 51 6.63 -12.98 3.21
C ALA A 51 7.78 -13.83 3.79
N VAL A 52 7.89 -15.05 3.31
CA VAL A 52 9.02 -15.96 3.60
C VAL A 52 9.65 -16.41 2.29
N LYS A 53 10.97 -16.56 2.31
CA LYS A 53 11.69 -17.22 1.21
C LYS A 53 11.79 -18.71 1.52
N GLN A 54 11.14 -19.56 0.72
CA GLN A 54 11.18 -21.01 0.85
C GLN A 54 11.56 -21.62 -0.50
N ASN A 55 12.55 -22.51 -0.53
CA ASN A 55 13.00 -23.19 -1.76
C ASN A 55 13.38 -22.23 -2.92
N GLY A 56 13.86 -21.03 -2.59
CA GLY A 56 14.19 -20.00 -3.59
C GLY A 56 13.01 -19.11 -4.00
N GLU A 57 11.78 -19.52 -3.73
CA GLU A 57 10.55 -18.78 -4.01
C GLU A 57 10.13 -17.89 -2.84
N ILE A 58 9.32 -16.87 -3.14
CA ILE A 58 8.79 -15.94 -2.15
C ILE A 58 7.32 -16.24 -1.94
N LEU A 59 6.97 -16.63 -0.71
CA LEU A 59 5.62 -16.99 -0.33
C LEU A 59 5.05 -15.95 0.65
N PRO A 60 3.89 -15.34 0.36
CA PRO A 60 3.25 -14.41 1.28
C PRO A 60 2.76 -15.16 2.52
N LYS A 61 3.00 -14.59 3.71
CA LYS A 61 2.44 -15.09 4.97
C LYS A 61 1.07 -14.47 5.19
N ILE A 62 0.02 -15.19 4.82
CA ILE A 62 -1.36 -14.68 4.81
C ILE A 62 -1.78 -14.11 6.17
N GLY A 63 -1.52 -14.82 7.28
CA GLY A 63 -1.87 -14.33 8.62
C GLY A 63 -1.22 -12.99 8.98
N ASN A 64 0.09 -12.87 8.75
CA ASN A 64 0.83 -11.64 9.02
C ASN A 64 0.37 -10.50 8.11
N LEU A 65 0.10 -10.79 6.83
CA LEU A 65 -0.40 -9.79 5.91
C LEU A 65 -1.81 -9.33 6.30
N GLN A 66 -2.69 -10.24 6.72
CA GLN A 66 -4.03 -9.89 7.18
C GLN A 66 -3.98 -8.97 8.41
N GLU A 67 -3.16 -9.30 9.41
CA GLU A 67 -2.96 -8.45 10.59
C GLU A 67 -2.41 -7.06 10.20
N PHE A 68 -1.42 -7.04 9.29
CA PHE A 68 -0.86 -5.80 8.76
C PHE A 68 -1.90 -4.95 8.02
N LEU A 69 -2.72 -5.55 7.16
CA LEU A 69 -3.76 -4.85 6.41
C LEU A 69 -4.87 -4.32 7.32
N LEU A 70 -5.26 -5.08 8.34
CA LEU A 70 -6.36 -4.70 9.24
C LEU A 70 -5.94 -3.66 10.27
N HIS A 71 -4.70 -3.74 10.77
CA HIS A 71 -4.28 -2.93 11.92
C HIS A 71 -3.07 -2.03 11.65
N GLY A 72 -2.17 -2.41 10.74
CA GLY A 72 -0.90 -1.72 10.50
C GLY A 72 -0.93 -0.69 9.38
N ILE A 73 -1.70 -0.93 8.32
CA ILE A 73 -1.59 -0.17 7.06
C ILE A 73 -1.80 1.34 7.23
N GLN A 74 -2.73 1.74 8.09
CA GLN A 74 -3.06 3.13 8.40
C GLN A 74 -1.91 3.91 9.08
N TYR A 75 -1.03 3.20 9.79
CA TYR A 75 0.08 3.80 10.52
C TYR A 75 1.38 3.83 9.72
N VAL A 76 1.52 2.92 8.75
CA VAL A 76 2.74 2.82 7.92
C VAL A 76 2.67 3.72 6.70
N PHE A 77 1.48 3.89 6.10
CA PHE A 77 1.27 4.75 4.94
C PHE A 77 0.40 5.95 5.31
N VAL A 78 0.91 6.78 6.22
CA VAL A 78 0.23 8.02 6.58
C VAL A 78 0.27 8.97 5.38
N PRO A 79 -0.87 9.44 4.86
CA PRO A 79 -0.84 10.49 3.86
C PRO A 79 -0.25 11.74 4.52
N GLU A 80 0.87 12.21 4.02
CA GLU A 80 1.35 13.54 4.35
C GLU A 80 0.24 14.50 3.91
N ARG A 81 -0.42 15.13 4.90
CA ARG A 81 -1.28 16.28 4.64
C ARG A 81 -0.34 17.39 4.20
N GLY A 82 0.01 17.39 2.91
CA GLY A 82 0.68 18.52 2.31
C GLY A 82 -0.12 19.77 2.67
N GLU A 83 0.59 20.87 2.96
CA GLU A 83 -0.01 22.20 3.03
C GLU A 83 -1.04 22.35 1.91
N LEU A 84 -2.14 23.06 2.19
CA LEU A 84 -3.27 23.30 1.28
C LEU A 84 -2.80 23.85 -0.10
N ASN A 85 -2.27 22.98 -0.94
CA ASN A 85 -1.96 23.28 -2.32
C ASN A 85 -3.28 23.15 -3.05
N ARG A 86 -3.87 24.33 -3.28
CA ARG A 86 -5.09 24.57 -4.03
C ARG A 86 -4.87 24.09 -5.47
N GLY A 87 -4.97 22.78 -5.69
CA GLY A 87 -4.67 22.17 -6.99
C GLY A 87 -4.88 20.66 -6.98
N PHE A 88 -6.00 20.24 -7.57
CA PHE A 88 -6.49 18.87 -7.75
C PHE A 88 -7.14 18.19 -6.52
N PRO A 89 -8.49 18.12 -6.47
CA PRO A 89 -9.17 17.34 -5.45
C PRO A 89 -8.92 15.85 -5.68
N THR A 90 -8.21 15.20 -4.77
CA THR A 90 -8.15 13.75 -4.67
C THR A 90 -9.14 13.26 -3.62
N SER A 91 -10.02 12.33 -4.05
CA SER A 91 -10.92 11.39 -3.35
C SER A 91 -11.73 11.79 -2.09
N TYR A 92 -11.35 12.80 -1.30
CA TYR A 92 -12.19 13.34 -0.21
C TYR A 92 -13.37 14.18 -0.73
N ALA A 93 -13.34 14.55 -2.02
CA ALA A 93 -14.40 15.26 -2.73
C ALA A 93 -15.17 14.37 -3.72
N ALA A 94 -15.14 13.05 -3.56
CA ALA A 94 -16.01 12.17 -4.33
C ALA A 94 -17.45 12.28 -3.80
N GLU A 95 -18.38 12.70 -4.66
CA GLU A 95 -19.83 12.65 -4.39
C GLU A 95 -20.22 11.20 -4.01
N PRO A 96 -20.98 10.98 -2.92
CA PRO A 96 -22.01 11.87 -2.35
C PRO A 96 -21.64 12.52 -1.00
N LEU A 97 -20.41 12.36 -0.50
CA LEU A 97 -20.01 12.75 0.86
C LEU A 97 -19.89 14.27 1.11
N VAL A 98 -19.99 15.10 0.06
CA VAL A 98 -19.96 16.57 0.18
C VAL A 98 -21.19 17.12 0.93
N LYS A 99 -22.33 16.41 0.90
CA LYS A 99 -23.58 16.91 1.51
C LYS A 99 -23.65 16.77 3.04
N MET A 100 -22.74 16.05 3.68
CA MET A 100 -22.78 15.80 5.12
C MET A 100 -21.93 16.76 5.97
N PHE A 101 -21.09 17.60 5.36
CA PHE A 101 -20.16 18.47 6.10
C PHE A 101 -20.50 19.97 6.04
N ALA A 102 -21.70 20.34 5.59
CA ALA A 102 -22.16 21.73 5.65
C ALA A 102 -22.80 22.07 7.01
N ASP A 103 -22.08 21.83 8.11
CA ASP A 103 -22.29 22.59 9.36
C ASP A 103 -21.17 22.33 10.38
N ASN A 104 -20.12 23.15 10.30
CA ASN A 104 -19.32 23.62 11.44
C ASN A 104 -18.10 24.39 10.89
N GLN A 105 -18.40 25.54 10.31
CA GLN A 105 -17.40 26.60 10.21
C GLN A 105 -17.31 27.27 11.57
N GLU A 106 -16.38 26.84 12.41
CA GLU A 106 -15.77 27.71 13.42
C GLU A 106 -14.31 27.28 13.61
N LEU A 107 -13.42 27.97 12.90
CA LEU A 107 -11.98 27.90 13.13
C LEU A 107 -11.67 28.66 14.43
N PRO A 108 -10.98 28.08 15.43
CA PRO A 108 -10.51 28.86 16.57
C PRO A 108 -9.45 29.85 16.10
N GLN A 109 -9.64 31.13 16.44
CA GLN A 109 -8.71 32.22 16.17
C GLN A 109 -7.41 31.97 16.96
N CYS A 110 -6.27 31.97 16.26
CA CYS A 110 -4.96 31.99 16.88
C CYS A 110 -4.71 33.38 17.50
N HIS A 111 -4.41 33.40 18.80
CA HIS A 111 -3.77 34.55 19.46
C HIS A 111 -2.28 34.60 19.13
#